data_AF-A0A6J4J2M9-F1
#
_entry.id   AF-A0A6J4J2M9-F1
#
_cell.length_a   1.000
_cell.length_b   1.000
_cell.length_c   1.000
_cell.angle_alpha   90.00
_cell.angle_beta   90.00
_cell.angle_gamma   90.00
#
_symmetry.space_group_name_H-M   'P 1'
#
loop_
_entity.id
_entity.type
_entity.pdbx_description
1 polymer ?
#
loop_
_entity_poly.entity_id
_entity_poly.type
_entity_poly.pdbx_seq_one_letter_code
_entity_poly.pdbx_strand_id
1 'polypeptide(L)'
;MTTNCGDRRLWLAGLFVSALVLLLVGVWNGGGGSQANAAADTTTSGDSGQAPEDDLNAALEQSFAESGAPGVVAAIQTPEYTWMETRGVADLASEEPMTPDVHQRIGSVTKTFTGSLLLQAEADGLLSLDDTIDQYVEDIPNGDEITLRQMANMTSGISSYTLDEQWQDEYFSEPERVWSPEELVQFGVEDSPAFDPGTDFQYSNTNTVLLGLVLEQVTGKPIGEVYREGIIEPLGLQETSFPDAEDSSLTDPHAQGYTLQGQDDGEPANATDWNPSWGW
;
A
#
# COMPACT_ATOMS: atom_id res chain seq x y z
N MET A 1 -16.87 -21.01 -43.29
CA MET A 1 -16.40 -19.77 -42.65
C MET A 1 -15.62 -20.20 -41.44
N THR A 2 -14.30 -20.23 -41.61
CA THR A 2 -13.34 -20.73 -40.64
C THR A 2 -13.09 -19.69 -39.56
N THR A 3 -13.18 -20.16 -38.33
CA THR A 3 -12.71 -19.59 -37.08
C THR A 3 -11.37 -18.87 -37.23
N ASN A 4 -11.26 -17.67 -36.65
CA ASN A 4 -9.97 -17.08 -36.32
C ASN A 4 -9.94 -16.87 -34.80
N CYS A 5 -9.30 -17.84 -34.15
CA CYS A 5 -8.82 -17.77 -32.78
C CYS A 5 -7.51 -16.97 -32.85
N GLY A 6 -7.39 -15.89 -32.08
CA GLY A 6 -6.18 -15.07 -32.04
C GLY A 6 -5.98 -14.53 -30.63
N ASP A 7 -5.14 -15.22 -29.88
CA ASP A 7 -4.30 -14.74 -28.78
C ASP A 7 -4.96 -13.88 -27.69
N ARG A 8 -5.68 -14.55 -26.78
CA ARG A 8 -5.76 -14.12 -25.37
C ARG A 8 -4.48 -14.56 -24.67
N ARG A 9 -3.47 -13.68 -24.65
CA ARG A 9 -2.29 -13.82 -23.79
C ARG A 9 -2.00 -12.50 -23.09
N LEU A 10 -2.13 -12.58 -21.76
CA LEU A 10 -1.34 -11.86 -20.75
C LEU A 10 -1.54 -10.35 -20.67
N TRP A 11 -2.52 -9.95 -19.88
CA TRP A 11 -2.38 -8.81 -18.97
C TRP A 11 -2.87 -9.24 -17.59
N LEU A 12 -2.03 -10.03 -16.88
CA LEU A 12 -2.02 -9.97 -15.43
C LEU A 12 -1.31 -8.65 -15.09
N ALA A 13 -2.05 -7.54 -15.16
CA ALA A 13 -1.61 -6.29 -14.58
C ALA A 13 -1.67 -6.48 -13.06
N GLY A 14 -0.53 -6.85 -12.49
CA GLY A 14 -0.38 -6.95 -11.06
C GLY A 14 -0.78 -5.64 -10.39
N LEU A 15 -1.25 -5.75 -9.15
CA LEU A 15 -1.43 -4.67 -8.19
C LEU A 15 -0.14 -3.84 -8.06
N PHE A 16 0.09 -2.91 -8.97
CA PHE A 16 1.12 -1.89 -8.84
C PHE A 16 0.47 -0.66 -8.21
N VAL A 17 0.40 -0.66 -6.88
CA VAL A 17 0.51 0.61 -6.16
C VAL A 17 1.96 1.05 -6.37
N SER A 18 2.19 1.92 -7.34
CA SER A 18 3.48 2.51 -7.64
C SER A 18 3.92 3.48 -6.54
N ALA A 19 4.15 2.98 -5.33
CA ALA A 19 5.03 3.68 -4.38
C ALA A 19 6.46 3.38 -4.81
N LEU A 20 6.98 4.16 -5.77
CA LEU A 20 8.37 4.09 -6.17
C LEU A 20 9.24 4.65 -5.01
N VAL A 21 9.54 3.81 -4.01
CA VAL A 21 10.56 4.13 -3.02
C VAL A 21 11.92 3.86 -3.67
N LEU A 22 12.54 4.91 -4.21
CA LEU A 22 13.94 4.87 -4.65
C LEU A 22 14.85 4.76 -3.41
N LEU A 23 15.13 3.53 -2.97
CA LEU A 23 16.22 3.24 -2.06
C LEU A 23 17.55 3.34 -2.81
N LEU A 24 18.20 4.50 -2.74
CA LEU A 24 19.61 4.65 -3.14
C LEU A 24 20.49 3.94 -2.10
N VAL A 25 20.65 2.62 -2.24
CA VAL A 25 21.67 1.88 -1.50
C VAL A 25 23.03 2.15 -2.14
N GLY A 26 23.81 3.02 -1.51
CA GLY A 26 25.23 3.17 -1.83
C GLY A 26 25.98 1.86 -1.52
N VAL A 27 26.22 1.05 -2.54
CA VAL A 27 27.03 -0.18 -2.42
C VAL A 27 28.48 0.22 -2.17
N TRP A 28 28.92 0.13 -0.91
CA TRP A 28 30.32 0.23 -0.55
C TRP A 28 30.99 -1.13 -0.76
N ASN A 29 31.60 -1.34 -1.93
CA ASN A 29 32.43 -2.51 -2.18
C ASN A 29 33.80 -2.33 -1.51
N GLY A 30 33.97 -2.93 -0.34
CA GLY A 30 35.26 -3.07 0.32
C GLY A 30 36.13 -4.10 -0.41
N GLY A 31 37.02 -3.65 -1.28
CA GLY A 31 38.05 -4.46 -1.93
C GLY A 31 39.36 -3.67 -2.01
N GLY A 32 40.35 -4.05 -1.19
CA GLY A 32 41.61 -3.35 -1.06
C GLY A 32 42.47 -3.35 -2.33
N GLY A 33 43.02 -2.18 -2.64
CA GLY A 33 44.00 -1.98 -3.71
C GLY A 33 44.60 -0.59 -3.63
N SER A 34 45.82 -0.49 -3.11
CA SER A 34 46.59 0.75 -3.00
C SER A 34 47.02 1.26 -4.39
N GLN A 35 46.71 2.52 -4.72
CA GLN A 35 47.62 3.38 -5.48
C GLN A 35 47.28 4.87 -5.33
N ALA A 36 48.34 5.68 -5.26
CA ALA A 36 48.37 7.02 -4.70
C ALA A 36 48.13 8.14 -5.72
N ASN A 37 47.58 9.24 -5.20
CA ASN A 37 47.72 10.66 -5.59
C ASN A 37 47.52 11.04 -7.06
N ALA A 38 46.36 11.65 -7.32
CA ALA A 38 46.30 12.97 -7.93
C ALA A 38 45.20 13.77 -7.22
N ALA A 39 45.62 14.71 -6.37
CA ALA A 39 44.75 15.74 -5.82
C ALA A 39 44.29 16.65 -6.97
N ALA A 40 43.15 16.35 -7.55
CA ALA A 40 42.31 17.35 -8.18
C ALA A 40 41.41 17.89 -7.06
N ASP A 41 41.86 19.00 -6.49
CA ASP A 41 41.06 19.87 -5.62
C ASP A 41 39.93 20.46 -6.47
N THR A 42 38.90 19.66 -6.70
CA THR A 42 37.58 20.16 -7.05
C THR A 42 36.78 20.13 -5.77
N THR A 43 37.14 20.98 -4.82
CA THR A 43 36.18 21.51 -3.86
C THR A 43 35.15 22.31 -4.66
N THR A 44 34.19 21.61 -5.27
CA THR A 44 32.84 22.15 -5.44
C THR A 44 32.34 22.40 -4.03
N SER A 45 32.63 23.63 -3.57
CA SER A 45 31.90 24.27 -2.50
C SER A 45 30.49 24.50 -3.04
N GLY A 46 29.69 23.44 -3.03
CA GLY A 46 28.26 23.50 -3.28
C GLY A 46 27.58 23.95 -2.01
N ASP A 47 27.39 25.25 -1.89
CA ASP A 47 26.19 25.84 -1.31
C ASP A 47 24.96 25.02 -1.79
N SER A 48 24.00 24.57 -1.00
CA SER A 48 23.59 24.78 0.40
C SER A 48 22.63 23.63 0.76
N GLY A 49 22.07 23.58 1.98
CA GLY A 49 20.98 22.65 2.34
C GLY A 49 19.66 22.93 1.61
N GLN A 50 19.70 23.09 0.28
CA GLN A 50 18.57 23.34 -0.61
C GLN A 50 18.37 22.10 -1.49
N ALA A 51 17.11 21.87 -1.85
CA ALA A 51 16.76 20.76 -2.72
C ALA A 51 17.40 20.94 -4.11
N PRO A 52 17.81 19.86 -4.80
CA PRO A 52 18.18 19.92 -6.20
C PRO A 52 16.91 20.06 -7.07
N GLU A 53 16.22 21.21 -6.95
CA GLU A 53 14.87 21.42 -7.48
C GLU A 53 14.77 21.15 -8.98
N ASP A 54 15.75 21.57 -9.78
CA ASP A 54 15.75 21.34 -11.23
C ASP A 54 15.75 19.84 -11.58
N ASP A 55 16.57 19.04 -10.89
CA ASP A 55 16.67 17.59 -11.12
C ASP A 55 15.39 16.88 -10.64
N LEU A 56 14.85 17.29 -9.49
CA LEU A 56 13.61 16.73 -8.93
C LEU A 56 12.40 17.08 -9.80
N ASN A 57 12.31 18.32 -10.28
CA ASN A 57 11.27 18.76 -11.19
C ASN A 57 11.33 18.03 -12.53
N ALA A 58 12.53 17.82 -13.08
CA ALA A 58 12.71 17.06 -14.30
C ALA A 58 12.30 15.57 -14.12
N ALA A 59 12.65 14.96 -12.99
CA ALA A 59 12.26 13.59 -12.68
C ALA A 59 10.74 13.44 -12.47
N LEU A 60 10.10 14.41 -11.79
CA LEU A 60 8.66 14.45 -11.62
C LEU A 60 7.94 14.62 -12.96
N GLU A 61 8.40 15.53 -13.81
CA GLU A 61 7.81 15.77 -15.13
C GLU A 61 7.87 14.52 -16.00
N GLN A 62 9.02 13.84 -16.03
CA GLN A 62 9.17 12.60 -16.78
C GLN A 62 8.23 11.51 -16.24
N SER A 63 8.24 11.30 -14.92
CA SER A 63 7.43 10.25 -14.28
C SER A 63 5.93 10.51 -14.45
N PHE A 64 5.51 11.78 -14.35
CA PHE A 64 4.13 12.18 -14.55
C PHE A 64 3.66 11.90 -15.98
N ALA A 65 4.45 12.28 -16.98
CA ALA A 65 4.15 12.03 -18.39
C ALA A 65 4.00 10.54 -18.73
N GLU A 66 4.73 9.66 -18.03
CA GLU A 66 4.67 8.21 -18.22
C GLU A 66 3.56 7.52 -17.41
N SER A 67 3.03 8.18 -16.37
CA SER A 67 2.10 7.54 -15.42
C SER A 67 0.68 7.35 -15.95
N GLY A 68 0.22 8.21 -16.84
CA GLY A 68 -1.20 8.28 -17.25
C GLY A 68 -2.14 8.75 -16.13
N ALA A 69 -1.62 9.17 -14.98
CA ALA A 69 -2.42 9.69 -13.87
C ALA A 69 -2.95 11.10 -14.17
N PRO A 70 -4.17 11.46 -13.73
CA PRO A 70 -4.72 12.81 -13.88
C PRO A 70 -3.91 13.89 -13.17
N GLY A 71 -3.32 13.55 -12.02
CA GLY A 71 -2.49 14.43 -11.21
C GLY A 71 -1.62 13.66 -10.23
N VAL A 72 -0.64 14.35 -9.66
CA VAL A 72 0.30 13.79 -8.69
C VAL A 72 0.73 14.85 -7.68
N VAL A 73 0.95 14.42 -6.43
CA VAL A 73 1.70 15.13 -5.41
C VAL A 73 2.96 14.32 -5.12
N ALA A 74 4.12 14.97 -5.15
CA ALA A 74 5.39 14.36 -4.79
C ALA A 74 6.07 15.18 -3.71
N ALA A 75 6.63 14.52 -2.69
CA ALA A 75 7.35 15.17 -1.61
C ALA A 75 8.63 14.41 -1.26
N ILE A 76 9.70 15.16 -0.96
CA ILE A 76 10.95 14.67 -0.41
C ILE A 76 11.26 15.50 0.82
N GLN A 77 11.43 14.83 1.94
CA GLN A 77 11.83 15.46 3.20
C GLN A 77 13.16 14.88 3.67
N THR A 78 14.13 15.76 3.88
CA THR A 78 15.43 15.45 4.50
C THR A 78 15.64 16.35 5.71
N PRO A 79 16.68 16.13 6.53
CA PRO A 79 17.05 17.07 7.58
C PRO A 79 17.40 18.48 7.08
N GLU A 80 17.81 18.59 5.81
CA GLU A 80 18.29 19.84 5.19
C GLU A 80 17.18 20.58 4.44
N TYR A 81 16.31 19.87 3.73
CA TYR A 81 15.28 20.49 2.91
C TYR A 81 13.97 19.69 2.86
N THR A 82 12.90 20.39 2.51
CA THR A 82 11.66 19.80 2.03
C THR A 82 11.42 20.31 0.61
N TRP A 83 11.19 19.38 -0.30
CA TRP A 83 10.72 19.66 -1.66
C TRP A 83 9.35 19.02 -1.82
N MET A 84 8.38 19.75 -2.35
CA MET A 84 7.03 19.27 -2.56
C MET A 84 6.45 19.96 -3.78
N GLU A 85 5.98 19.15 -4.73
CA GLU A 85 5.54 19.63 -6.04
C GLU A 85 4.33 18.83 -6.51
N THR A 86 3.51 19.46 -7.36
CA THR A 86 2.34 18.82 -7.96
C THR A 86 2.33 18.94 -9.47
N ARG A 87 1.66 18.01 -10.16
CA ARG A 87 1.34 18.13 -11.59
C ARG A 87 -0.10 17.68 -11.82
N GLY A 88 -0.69 18.16 -12.92
CA GLY A 88 -2.02 17.74 -13.35
C GLY A 88 -3.18 18.31 -12.51
N VAL A 89 -4.28 17.57 -12.49
CA VAL A 89 -5.56 17.98 -11.90
C VAL A 89 -5.98 17.03 -10.78
N ALA A 90 -6.66 17.59 -9.77
CA ALA A 90 -7.33 16.83 -8.71
C ALA A 90 -8.65 16.23 -9.20
N ASP A 91 -9.28 16.82 -10.22
CA ASP A 91 -10.54 16.35 -10.80
C ASP A 91 -10.57 16.56 -12.32
N LEU A 92 -10.78 15.48 -13.08
CA LEU A 92 -10.92 15.49 -14.53
C LEU A 92 -12.17 16.24 -15.02
N ALA A 93 -13.24 16.30 -14.21
CA ALA A 93 -14.50 16.91 -14.62
C ALA A 93 -14.48 18.44 -14.48
N SER A 94 -13.97 18.94 -13.35
CA SER A 94 -13.86 20.38 -13.08
C SER A 94 -12.56 21.02 -13.55
N GLU A 95 -11.55 20.21 -13.91
CA GLU A 95 -10.18 20.63 -14.19
C GLU A 95 -9.51 21.38 -13.02
N GLU A 96 -9.95 21.11 -11.79
CA GLU A 96 -9.34 21.69 -10.59
C GLU A 96 -7.86 21.28 -10.50
N PRO A 97 -6.91 22.23 -10.34
CA PRO A 97 -5.49 21.89 -10.24
C PRO A 97 -5.16 21.03 -9.03
N MET A 98 -4.21 20.11 -9.17
CA MET A 98 -3.70 19.34 -8.04
C MET A 98 -2.97 20.24 -7.03
N THR A 99 -3.33 20.14 -5.75
CA THR A 99 -2.68 20.88 -4.65
C THR A 99 -1.94 19.92 -3.71
N PRO A 100 -0.90 20.39 -2.99
CA PRO A 100 -0.08 19.51 -2.15
C PRO A 100 -0.78 18.99 -0.88
N ASP A 101 -1.89 19.63 -0.48
CA ASP A 101 -2.63 19.37 0.75
C ASP A 101 -3.85 18.46 0.55
N VAL A 102 -4.00 17.82 -0.62
CA VAL A 102 -5.09 16.89 -0.87
C VAL A 102 -4.99 15.63 -0.03
N HIS A 103 -6.13 15.19 0.50
CA HIS A 103 -6.30 13.85 1.06
C HIS A 103 -6.49 12.83 -0.07
N GLN A 104 -6.00 11.61 0.18
CA GLN A 104 -6.12 10.47 -0.73
C GLN A 104 -6.13 9.16 0.03
N ARG A 105 -6.65 8.09 -0.60
CA ARG A 105 -6.56 6.74 -0.05
C ARG A 105 -5.13 6.20 -0.23
N ILE A 106 -4.46 5.85 0.86
CA ILE A 106 -3.05 5.40 0.83
C ILE A 106 -2.87 3.91 0.44
N GLY A 107 -3.97 3.17 0.33
CA GLY A 107 -3.98 1.76 -0.03
C GLY A 107 -3.01 0.92 0.80
N SER A 108 -2.20 0.10 0.15
CA SER A 108 -1.29 -0.85 0.81
C SER A 108 -0.21 -0.24 1.73
N VAL A 109 -0.04 1.09 1.76
CA VAL A 109 0.80 1.75 2.78
C VAL A 109 0.27 1.47 4.19
N THR A 110 -1.04 1.23 4.35
CA THR A 110 -1.67 0.83 5.62
C THR A 110 -0.99 -0.37 6.28
N LYS A 111 -0.47 -1.33 5.50
CA LYS A 111 0.22 -2.52 6.04
C LYS A 111 1.45 -2.16 6.90
N THR A 112 2.10 -1.04 6.62
CA THR A 112 3.22 -0.54 7.44
C THR A 112 2.73 -0.06 8.81
N PHE A 113 1.52 0.53 8.87
CA PHE A 113 0.88 0.88 10.14
C PHE A 113 0.50 -0.41 10.90
N THR A 114 -0.13 -1.38 10.24
CA THR A 114 -0.50 -2.68 10.83
C THR A 114 0.72 -3.40 11.42
N GLY A 115 1.81 -3.50 10.64
CA GLY A 115 3.06 -4.13 11.09
C GLY A 115 3.70 -3.39 12.27
N SER A 116 3.60 -2.05 12.30
CA SER A 116 4.10 -1.25 13.43
C SER A 116 3.29 -1.52 14.70
N LEU A 117 1.96 -1.60 14.60
CA LEU A 117 1.08 -1.94 15.72
C LEU A 117 1.31 -3.37 16.22
N LEU A 118 1.58 -4.31 15.31
CA LEU A 118 1.91 -5.69 15.67
C LEU A 118 3.20 -5.76 16.50
N LEU A 119 4.23 -5.00 16.10
CA LEU A 119 5.49 -4.90 16.85
C LEU A 119 5.30 -4.19 18.20
N GLN A 120 4.44 -3.18 18.27
CA GLN A 120 4.09 -2.53 19.55
C GLN A 120 3.36 -3.51 20.49
N ALA A 121 2.38 -4.26 19.98
CA ALA A 121 1.65 -5.26 20.74
C ALA A 121 2.56 -6.40 21.26
N GLU A 122 3.54 -6.84 20.46
CA GLU A 122 4.57 -7.78 20.92
C GLU A 122 5.42 -7.17 22.04
N ALA A 123 5.88 -5.91 21.88
CA ALA A 123 6.68 -5.22 22.88
C ALA A 123 5.94 -5.03 24.22
N ASP A 124 4.62 -4.83 24.16
CA ASP A 124 3.74 -4.72 25.32
C ASP A 124 3.35 -6.10 25.93
N GLY A 125 3.79 -7.19 25.30
CA GLY A 125 3.54 -8.56 25.75
C GLY A 125 2.10 -9.04 25.54
N LEU A 126 1.37 -8.44 24.61
CA LEU A 126 -0.01 -8.80 24.28
C LEU A 126 -0.08 -10.00 23.33
N LEU A 127 0.96 -10.21 22.53
CA LEU A 127 1.14 -11.33 21.61
C LEU A 127 2.62 -11.64 21.43
N SER A 128 2.93 -12.73 20.73
CA SER A 128 4.24 -13.04 20.17
C SER A 128 4.14 -13.14 18.65
N LEU A 129 5.13 -12.61 17.91
CA LEU A 129 5.17 -12.81 16.46
C LEU A 129 5.28 -14.29 16.04
N ASP A 130 5.72 -15.15 16.97
CA ASP A 130 5.79 -16.60 16.75
C ASP A 130 4.52 -17.34 17.18
N ASP A 131 3.49 -16.62 17.65
CA ASP A 131 2.17 -17.22 17.85
C ASP A 131 1.57 -17.63 16.51
N THR A 132 0.82 -18.72 16.56
CA THR A 132 0.10 -19.30 15.42
C THR A 132 -1.27 -18.64 15.29
N ILE A 133 -1.76 -18.48 14.06
CA ILE A 133 -3.03 -17.77 13.79
C ILE A 133 -4.25 -18.49 14.40
N ASP A 134 -4.20 -19.81 14.55
CA ASP A 134 -5.27 -20.60 15.19
C ASP A 134 -5.55 -20.24 16.66
N GLN A 135 -4.61 -19.55 17.33
CA GLN A 135 -4.82 -19.03 18.68
C GLN A 135 -5.80 -17.85 18.70
N TYR A 136 -6.02 -17.21 17.55
CA TYR A 136 -6.77 -15.97 17.42
C TYR A 136 -8.00 -16.11 16.53
N VAL A 137 -7.84 -16.80 15.38
CA VAL A 137 -8.87 -17.00 14.36
C VAL A 137 -8.98 -18.48 14.00
N GLU A 138 -10.17 -19.06 14.16
CA GLU A 138 -10.43 -20.47 13.86
C GLU A 138 -10.52 -20.74 12.34
N ASP A 139 -10.48 -22.02 11.96
CA ASP A 139 -10.73 -22.51 10.59
C ASP A 139 -9.80 -21.99 9.47
N ILE A 140 -8.61 -21.49 9.82
CA ILE A 140 -7.56 -21.15 8.85
C ILE A 140 -6.78 -22.42 8.43
N PRO A 141 -6.68 -22.76 7.13
CA PRO A 141 -5.85 -23.88 6.67
C PRO A 141 -4.39 -23.74 7.11
N ASN A 142 -3.84 -24.79 7.71
CA ASN A 142 -2.50 -24.79 8.36
C ASN A 142 -2.36 -23.72 9.47
N GLY A 143 -3.46 -23.28 10.08
CA GLY A 143 -3.45 -22.20 11.07
C GLY A 143 -2.62 -22.49 12.32
N ASP A 144 -2.42 -23.77 12.65
CA ASP A 144 -1.55 -24.27 13.74
C ASP A 144 -0.05 -24.25 13.39
N GLU A 145 0.29 -23.95 12.13
CA GLU A 145 1.67 -23.81 11.64
C GLU A 145 2.00 -22.37 11.20
N ILE A 146 1.00 -21.59 10.78
CA ILE A 146 1.17 -20.22 10.29
C ILE A 146 1.35 -19.25 11.46
N THR A 147 2.53 -18.65 11.53
CA THR A 147 2.85 -17.62 12.54
C THR A 147 2.43 -16.22 12.12
N LEU A 148 2.19 -15.33 13.10
CA LEU A 148 1.94 -13.91 12.85
C LEU A 148 3.10 -13.26 12.05
N ARG A 149 4.34 -13.68 12.32
CA ARG A 149 5.55 -13.26 11.58
C ARG A 149 5.47 -13.61 10.09
N GLN A 150 5.01 -14.83 9.77
CA GLN A 150 4.85 -15.28 8.39
C GLN A 150 3.72 -14.56 7.66
N MET A 151 2.67 -14.14 8.37
CA MET A 151 1.66 -13.26 7.76
C MET A 151 2.22 -11.87 7.48
N ALA A 152 2.94 -11.28 8.44
CA ALA A 152 3.49 -9.93 8.32
C ALA A 152 4.57 -9.80 7.22
N ASN A 153 5.30 -10.88 6.92
CA ASN A 153 6.32 -10.90 5.86
C ASN A 153 5.83 -11.57 4.56
N MET A 154 4.53 -11.89 4.45
CA MET A 154 3.89 -12.47 3.26
C MET A 154 4.41 -13.86 2.85
N THR A 155 4.79 -14.69 3.83
CA THR A 155 5.19 -16.09 3.64
C THR A 155 4.25 -17.08 4.35
N SER A 156 2.99 -16.71 4.60
CA SER A 156 2.00 -17.58 5.29
C SER A 156 1.49 -18.73 4.44
N GLY A 157 1.42 -18.55 3.11
CA GLY A 157 0.72 -19.46 2.21
C GLY A 157 -0.79 -19.20 2.08
N ILE A 158 -1.33 -18.20 2.78
CA ILE A 158 -2.75 -17.80 2.68
C ILE A 158 -2.96 -16.96 1.42
N SER A 159 -3.86 -17.41 0.55
CA SER A 159 -4.22 -16.73 -0.70
C SER A 159 -4.87 -15.37 -0.45
N SER A 160 -4.60 -14.40 -1.32
CA SER A 160 -5.21 -13.07 -1.25
C SER A 160 -6.64 -13.09 -1.77
N TYR A 161 -7.63 -12.62 -1.00
CA TYR A 161 -9.01 -12.50 -1.48
C TYR A 161 -9.14 -11.64 -2.74
N THR A 162 -8.23 -10.68 -2.95
CA THR A 162 -8.19 -9.87 -4.18
C THR A 162 -7.79 -10.65 -5.43
N LEU A 163 -7.42 -11.92 -5.31
CA LEU A 163 -7.17 -12.83 -6.44
C LEU A 163 -8.37 -13.73 -6.74
N ASP A 164 -9.32 -13.86 -5.80
CA ASP A 164 -10.53 -14.64 -5.98
C ASP A 164 -11.40 -13.99 -7.08
N GLU A 165 -11.94 -14.81 -7.98
CA GLU A 165 -12.72 -14.35 -9.12
C GLU A 165 -14.11 -13.86 -8.67
N GLN A 166 -14.72 -14.52 -7.68
CA GLN A 166 -16.04 -14.12 -7.19
C GLN A 166 -15.99 -12.76 -6.48
N TRP A 167 -14.99 -12.54 -5.63
CA TRP A 167 -14.78 -11.28 -4.95
C TRP A 167 -14.57 -10.14 -5.96
N GLN A 168 -13.77 -10.37 -7.02
CA GLN A 168 -13.56 -9.36 -8.07
C GLN A 168 -14.87 -8.99 -8.79
N ASP A 169 -15.67 -9.99 -9.16
CA ASP A 169 -16.97 -9.77 -9.81
C ASP A 169 -17.91 -8.96 -8.90
N GLU A 170 -17.99 -9.29 -7.62
CA GLU A 170 -18.81 -8.57 -6.64
C GLU A 170 -18.30 -7.14 -6.41
N TYR A 171 -16.98 -6.96 -6.26
CA TYR A 171 -16.35 -5.65 -6.07
C TYR A 171 -16.59 -4.67 -7.23
N PHE A 172 -16.42 -5.14 -8.48
CA PHE A 172 -16.60 -4.28 -9.65
C PHE A 172 -18.08 -4.04 -10.00
N SER A 173 -18.99 -4.94 -9.62
CA SER A 173 -20.43 -4.77 -9.87
C SER A 173 -21.15 -3.96 -8.80
N GLU A 174 -20.66 -3.98 -7.56
CA GLU A 174 -21.24 -3.26 -6.41
C GLU A 174 -20.16 -2.51 -5.61
N PRO A 175 -19.50 -1.48 -6.19
CA PRO A 175 -18.33 -0.80 -5.57
C PRO A 175 -18.64 -0.02 -4.28
N GLU A 176 -19.91 0.23 -3.98
CA GLU A 176 -20.37 0.88 -2.75
C GLU A 176 -20.63 -0.12 -1.60
N ARG A 177 -20.52 -1.43 -1.87
CA ARG A 177 -20.78 -2.47 -0.88
C ARG A 177 -19.81 -2.37 0.31
N VAL A 178 -20.36 -2.53 1.50
CA VAL A 178 -19.60 -2.67 2.75
C VAL A 178 -19.21 -4.14 2.93
N TRP A 179 -17.93 -4.36 3.23
CA TRP A 179 -17.34 -5.67 3.47
C TRP A 179 -17.00 -5.82 4.94
N SER A 180 -17.37 -6.96 5.54
CA SER A 180 -16.82 -7.33 6.85
C SER A 180 -15.42 -7.94 6.69
N PRO A 181 -14.52 -7.77 7.67
CA PRO A 181 -13.21 -8.43 7.67
C PRO A 181 -13.31 -9.94 7.53
N GLU A 182 -14.30 -10.56 8.19
CA GLU A 182 -14.53 -12.00 8.14
C GLU A 182 -14.94 -12.48 6.75
N GLU A 183 -15.78 -11.73 6.03
CA GLU A 183 -16.10 -12.03 4.61
C GLU A 183 -14.86 -11.96 3.73
N LEU A 184 -14.01 -10.93 3.89
CA LEU A 184 -12.76 -10.82 3.13
C LEU A 184 -11.81 -11.99 3.43
N VAL A 185 -11.73 -12.41 4.70
CA VAL A 185 -10.94 -13.60 5.09
C VAL A 185 -11.48 -14.85 4.41
N GLN A 186 -12.80 -15.02 4.35
CA GLN A 186 -13.42 -16.20 3.76
C GLN A 186 -13.00 -16.40 2.30
N PHE A 187 -13.06 -15.36 1.46
CA PHE A 187 -12.61 -15.43 0.07
C PHE A 187 -11.13 -15.86 -0.04
N GLY A 188 -10.26 -15.33 0.82
CA GLY A 188 -8.85 -15.72 0.83
C GLY A 188 -8.61 -17.15 1.31
N VAL A 189 -9.40 -17.62 2.27
CA VAL A 189 -9.31 -18.98 2.83
C VAL A 189 -9.78 -20.03 1.83
N GLU A 190 -10.81 -19.76 1.03
CA GLU A 190 -11.34 -20.70 0.02
C GLU A 190 -10.29 -21.13 -1.01
N ASP A 191 -9.36 -20.23 -1.35
CA ASP A 191 -8.25 -20.48 -2.27
C ASP A 191 -6.94 -20.92 -1.57
N SER A 192 -6.97 -21.22 -0.27
CA SER A 192 -5.79 -21.55 0.54
C SER A 192 -5.63 -23.07 0.80
N PRO A 193 -4.40 -23.56 1.07
CA PRO A 193 -3.12 -22.85 1.00
C PRO A 193 -2.54 -22.80 -0.42
N ALA A 194 -1.89 -21.70 -0.78
CA ALA A 194 -1.12 -21.58 -2.02
C ALA A 194 0.23 -22.33 -1.96
N PHE A 195 0.83 -22.42 -0.77
CA PHE A 195 2.08 -23.14 -0.47
C PHE A 195 2.20 -23.38 1.04
N ASP A 196 3.14 -24.24 1.45
CA ASP A 196 3.37 -24.55 2.87
C ASP A 196 3.97 -23.32 3.61
N PRO A 197 3.58 -23.05 4.88
CA PRO A 197 4.03 -21.86 5.60
C PRO A 197 5.56 -21.70 5.64
N GLY A 198 6.04 -20.53 5.25
CA GLY A 198 7.47 -20.16 5.24
C GLY A 198 8.28 -20.71 4.07
N THR A 199 7.67 -21.44 3.13
CA THR A 199 8.41 -22.06 2.01
C THR A 199 8.49 -21.20 0.76
N ASP A 200 7.61 -20.23 0.60
CA ASP A 200 7.58 -19.29 -0.54
C ASP A 200 7.04 -17.92 -0.10
N PHE A 201 6.92 -16.99 -1.06
CA PHE A 201 6.38 -15.65 -0.88
C PHE A 201 5.18 -15.43 -1.79
N GLN A 202 4.08 -14.94 -1.23
CA GLN A 202 2.97 -14.37 -2.00
C GLN A 202 2.37 -13.20 -1.22
N TYR A 203 2.29 -12.05 -1.89
CA TYR A 203 1.60 -10.90 -1.36
C TYR A 203 0.11 -11.23 -1.14
N SER A 204 -0.36 -11.08 0.10
CA SER A 204 -1.73 -11.42 0.48
C SER A 204 -2.38 -10.31 1.31
N ASN A 205 -3.47 -9.76 0.81
CA ASN A 205 -4.28 -8.82 1.58
C ASN A 205 -4.98 -9.52 2.76
N THR A 206 -5.33 -10.81 2.59
CA THR A 206 -5.89 -11.66 3.64
C THR A 206 -5.00 -11.72 4.87
N ASN A 207 -3.67 -11.77 4.70
CA ASN A 207 -2.72 -11.70 5.82
C ASN A 207 -2.89 -10.42 6.64
N THR A 208 -3.12 -9.27 5.99
CA THR A 208 -3.26 -7.99 6.69
C THR A 208 -4.58 -7.91 7.43
N VAL A 209 -5.68 -8.38 6.82
CA VAL A 209 -6.99 -8.46 7.47
C VAL A 209 -6.92 -9.38 8.70
N LEU A 210 -6.29 -10.55 8.60
CA LEU A 210 -6.09 -11.42 9.77
C LEU A 210 -5.25 -10.76 10.87
N LEU A 211 -4.20 -10.02 10.52
CA LEU A 211 -3.40 -9.28 11.51
C LEU A 211 -4.18 -8.14 12.17
N GLY A 212 -5.09 -7.48 11.44
CA GLY A 212 -6.00 -6.50 12.02
C GLY A 212 -6.96 -7.15 13.03
N LEU A 213 -7.54 -8.31 12.70
CA LEU A 213 -8.41 -9.07 13.62
C LEU A 213 -7.66 -9.51 14.88
N VAL A 214 -6.41 -9.96 14.75
CA VAL A 214 -5.53 -10.26 15.90
C VAL A 214 -5.34 -9.02 16.77
N LEU A 215 -5.04 -7.86 16.17
CA LEU A 215 -4.87 -6.60 16.89
C LEU A 215 -6.13 -6.18 17.63
N GLU A 216 -7.31 -6.29 17.02
CA GLU A 216 -8.58 -6.02 17.71
C GLU A 216 -8.77 -6.95 18.92
N GLN A 217 -8.48 -8.25 18.74
CA GLN A 217 -8.67 -9.24 19.79
C GLN A 217 -7.74 -9.02 20.99
N VAL A 218 -6.45 -8.75 20.76
CA VAL A 218 -5.48 -8.59 21.86
C VAL A 218 -5.57 -7.23 22.55
N THR A 219 -6.08 -6.21 21.85
CA THR A 219 -6.27 -4.86 22.43
C THR A 219 -7.67 -4.66 23.02
N GLY A 220 -8.65 -5.44 22.57
CA GLY A 220 -10.07 -5.27 22.91
C GLY A 220 -10.70 -4.01 22.32
N LYS A 221 -10.16 -3.48 21.22
CA LYS A 221 -10.58 -2.22 20.59
C LYS A 221 -10.86 -2.41 19.10
N PRO A 222 -11.79 -1.64 18.51
CA PRO A 222 -11.95 -1.59 17.06
C PRO A 222 -10.66 -1.14 16.37
N ILE A 223 -10.36 -1.65 15.17
CA ILE A 223 -9.09 -1.44 14.49
C ILE A 223 -8.80 0.05 14.24
N GLY A 224 -9.83 0.84 13.95
CA GLY A 224 -9.71 2.29 13.78
C GLY A 224 -9.21 2.99 15.05
N GLU A 225 -9.63 2.53 16.23
CA GLU A 225 -9.10 3.02 17.50
C GLU A 225 -7.67 2.54 17.75
N VAL A 226 -7.32 1.32 17.34
CA VAL A 226 -5.94 0.81 17.43
C VAL A 226 -4.99 1.67 16.59
N TYR A 227 -5.35 2.01 15.34
CA TYR A 227 -4.59 2.94 14.50
C TYR A 227 -4.53 4.34 15.12
N ARG A 228 -5.67 4.86 15.58
CA ARG A 228 -5.77 6.20 16.15
C ARG A 228 -4.85 6.37 17.34
N GLU A 229 -4.94 5.48 18.32
CA GLU A 229 -4.22 5.60 19.60
C GLU A 229 -2.77 5.13 19.51
N GLY A 230 -2.47 4.12 18.68
CA GLY A 230 -1.13 3.53 18.58
C GLY A 230 -0.19 4.30 17.65
N ILE A 231 -0.72 5.07 16.69
CA ILE A 231 0.11 5.77 15.68
C ILE A 231 -0.35 7.21 15.44
N ILE A 232 -1.61 7.44 15.07
CA ILE A 232 -2.07 8.73 14.53
C ILE A 232 -1.96 9.84 15.59
N GLU A 233 -2.51 9.65 16.78
CA GLU A 233 -2.46 10.63 17.87
C GLU A 233 -1.05 10.84 18.43
N PRO A 234 -0.26 9.79 18.76
CA PRO A 234 1.10 9.97 19.27
C PRO A 234 2.03 10.73 18.32
N LEU A 235 1.83 10.58 17.01
CA LEU A 235 2.63 11.26 15.98
C LEU A 235 2.03 12.60 15.52
N GLY A 236 0.82 12.95 16.00
CA GLY A 236 0.15 14.21 15.63
C GLY A 236 -0.28 14.28 14.17
N LEU A 237 -0.63 13.14 13.55
CA LEU A 237 -1.05 13.02 12.15
C LEU A 237 -2.50 13.49 11.96
N GLN A 238 -2.72 14.80 12.06
CA GLN A 238 -4.07 15.40 12.06
C GLN A 238 -4.83 15.22 10.74
N GLU A 239 -4.12 15.03 9.62
CA GLU A 239 -4.69 14.83 8.28
C GLU A 239 -4.76 13.32 7.91
N THR A 240 -4.84 12.44 8.91
CA THR A 240 -4.86 10.98 8.73
C THR A 240 -5.95 10.36 9.58
N SER A 241 -6.79 9.53 8.96
CA SER A 241 -7.87 8.81 9.63
C SER A 241 -8.00 7.39 9.07
N PHE A 242 -8.63 6.52 9.85
CA PHE A 242 -9.15 5.24 9.39
C PHE A 242 -10.68 5.37 9.37
N PRO A 243 -11.33 5.29 8.21
CA PRO A 243 -12.78 5.51 8.11
C PRO A 243 -13.56 4.35 8.73
N ASP A 244 -14.76 4.65 9.22
CA ASP A 244 -15.74 3.61 9.56
C ASP A 244 -16.14 2.86 8.28
N ALA A 245 -16.56 1.59 8.41
CA ALA A 245 -16.82 0.73 7.25
C ALA A 245 -17.91 1.27 6.30
N GLU A 246 -18.87 2.04 6.81
CA GLU A 246 -19.96 2.66 6.05
C GLU A 246 -19.59 4.06 5.51
N ASP A 247 -18.43 4.61 5.91
CA ASP A 247 -18.00 5.95 5.52
C ASP A 247 -17.03 5.88 4.33
N SER A 248 -17.56 6.15 3.13
CA SER A 248 -16.75 6.28 1.93
C SER A 248 -16.23 7.70 1.70
N SER A 249 -16.55 8.68 2.56
CA SER A 249 -16.11 10.06 2.34
C SER A 249 -14.59 10.24 2.54
N LEU A 250 -14.03 11.23 1.87
CA LEU A 250 -12.69 11.76 2.12
C LEU A 250 -12.79 13.18 2.67
N THR A 251 -11.87 13.53 3.56
CA THR A 251 -11.82 14.88 4.12
C THR A 251 -11.38 15.88 3.05
N ASP A 252 -12.03 17.03 2.96
CA ASP A 252 -11.62 18.10 2.05
C ASP A 252 -10.36 18.83 2.54
N PRO A 253 -9.49 19.32 1.62
CA PRO A 253 -9.54 19.04 0.18
C PRO A 253 -9.09 17.60 -0.11
N HIS A 254 -9.69 16.94 -1.10
CA HIS A 254 -9.24 15.63 -1.57
C HIS A 254 -9.22 15.58 -3.09
N ALA A 255 -8.31 14.77 -3.64
CA ALA A 255 -8.30 14.49 -5.06
C ALA A 255 -9.33 13.41 -5.40
N GLN A 256 -9.91 13.49 -6.59
CA GLN A 256 -10.74 12.42 -7.12
C GLN A 256 -9.85 11.23 -7.54
N GLY A 257 -10.23 10.03 -7.11
CA GLY A 257 -9.59 8.77 -7.49
C GLY A 257 -10.17 8.22 -8.79
N TYR A 258 -9.32 7.75 -9.70
CA TYR A 258 -9.73 7.19 -10.99
C TYR A 258 -9.15 5.80 -11.20
N THR A 259 -9.95 4.89 -11.75
CA THR A 259 -9.54 3.50 -12.03
C THR A 259 -9.93 3.08 -13.44
N LEU A 260 -9.03 2.33 -14.09
CA LEU A 260 -9.31 1.60 -15.32
C LEU A 260 -9.75 0.15 -15.03
N GLN A 261 -9.71 -0.27 -13.76
CA GLN A 261 -10.09 -1.62 -13.37
C GLN A 261 -11.61 -1.79 -13.47
N GLY A 262 -12.03 -2.96 -13.96
CA GLY A 262 -13.44 -3.23 -14.24
C GLY A 262 -14.01 -2.44 -15.42
N GLN A 263 -13.18 -1.71 -16.19
CA GLN A 263 -13.61 -0.93 -17.35
C GLN A 263 -13.22 -1.61 -18.67
N ASP A 264 -14.22 -1.99 -19.47
CA ASP A 264 -14.02 -2.66 -20.77
C ASP A 264 -13.82 -1.67 -21.94
N ASP A 265 -14.20 -0.41 -21.77
CA ASP A 265 -14.13 0.64 -22.80
C ASP A 265 -12.82 1.43 -22.79
N GLY A 266 -11.98 1.23 -21.76
CA GLY A 266 -10.71 1.92 -21.58
C GLY A 266 -10.84 3.34 -21.03
N GLU A 267 -12.04 3.77 -20.65
CA GLU A 267 -12.27 5.07 -20.00
C GLU A 267 -12.17 4.92 -18.48
N PRO A 268 -11.53 5.85 -17.76
CA PRO A 268 -11.43 5.76 -16.31
C PRO A 268 -12.77 6.03 -15.62
N ALA A 269 -13.15 5.16 -14.69
CA ALA A 269 -14.24 5.41 -13.75
C ALA A 269 -13.74 6.23 -12.56
N ASN A 270 -14.56 7.15 -12.06
CA ASN A 270 -14.30 7.81 -10.78
C ASN A 270 -14.61 6.81 -9.65
N ALA A 271 -13.59 6.50 -8.86
CA ALA A 271 -13.61 5.54 -7.75
C ALA A 271 -13.41 6.21 -6.38
N THR A 272 -13.55 7.54 -6.30
CA THR A 272 -13.37 8.30 -5.04
C THR A 272 -14.25 7.77 -3.93
N ASP A 273 -15.54 7.61 -4.22
CA ASP A 273 -16.57 7.21 -3.25
C ASP A 273 -16.82 5.70 -3.22
N TRP A 274 -15.97 4.89 -3.89
CA TRP A 274 -16.02 3.44 -3.71
C TRP A 274 -15.73 3.13 -2.24
N ASN A 275 -16.52 2.22 -1.66
CA ASN A 275 -16.46 1.97 -0.23
C ASN A 275 -15.08 1.41 0.16
N PRO A 276 -14.36 1.95 1.15
CA PRO A 276 -12.99 1.53 1.45
C PRO A 276 -12.87 0.26 2.29
N SER A 277 -13.97 -0.29 2.81
CA SER A 277 -13.95 -1.47 3.69
C SER A 277 -13.37 -2.72 3.03
N TRP A 278 -13.29 -2.79 1.69
CA TRP A 278 -12.57 -3.88 1.02
C TRP A 278 -11.05 -3.85 1.28
N GLY A 279 -10.50 -2.71 1.71
CA GLY A 279 -9.09 -2.50 2.03
C GLY A 279 -8.81 -2.38 3.52
N TRP A 280 -9.68 -2.95 4.36
CA TRP A 280 -9.58 -3.01 5.83
C TRP A 280 -8.22 -3.56 6.31
#